data_AF-A0A4R2IYM8-F1
#
_entry.id   AF-A0A4R2IYM8-F1
#
_cell.length_a   1.000
_cell.length_b   1.000
_cell.length_c   1.000
_cell.angle_alpha   90.00
_cell.angle_beta   90.00
_cell.angle_gamma   90.00
#
_symmetry.space_group_name_H-M   'P 1'
#
loop_
_entity.id
_entity.type
_entity.pdbx_description
1 polymer ?
#
loop_
_entity_poly.entity_id
_entity_poly.type
_entity_poly.pdbx_seq_one_letter_code
_entity_poly.pdbx_strand_id
1 'polypeptide(L)'
;MNVPGDEWGVPEEIRFAVVLNGGVSLAVWMGGVVREIDRVTRGLGPYGRLLELVNAKARADVIAGTSAGGINGAALALGQANTCADVGLMRDLWAEQGRMDSLLQRPFKGSPASLLRGDDYFLPKLNDAMRQLCKPWDATDSAEHPIELIITTTLLNGARTVTVDSLGQQLPQMVHQGHFTFRRDDEAVGVHDDFAPGPGRNVPAALAMAARCTAGFPVAFEPCFVPARGRAGTTAPPGDRPIDLTDPDRRPDLGQYVSWRTAGPAEEMPPDRSRYAVDGGLLANTPTQAALDAIARMPAGDLVQRVMLLVYPHAPVNHPDPPDLSDEPPTVTDAMGGVLGALLSQGSRTFVDEVEKHNQAARARRGTRLDIMGEITDRPADAGPLRLHAVPQPAHQACGP
;
A
#
# COMPACT_ATOMS: atom_id res chain seq x y z
N MET A 1 -35.73 16.63 31.75
CA MET A 1 -34.40 16.30 32.30
C MET A 1 -33.43 16.52 31.15
N ASN A 2 -32.83 17.71 31.09
CA ASN A 2 -31.89 18.10 30.04
C ASN A 2 -30.56 17.39 30.32
N VAL A 3 -30.10 16.57 29.38
CA VAL A 3 -28.71 16.10 29.37
C VAL A 3 -27.88 17.22 28.75
N PRO A 4 -26.84 17.76 29.42
CA PRO A 4 -25.96 18.75 28.82
C PRO A 4 -25.21 18.10 27.66
N GLY A 5 -25.37 18.62 26.45
CA GLY A 5 -24.85 18.04 25.21
C GLY A 5 -23.39 18.40 24.88
N ASP A 6 -22.70 19.20 25.68
CA ASP A 6 -21.44 19.87 25.28
C ASP A 6 -20.23 19.60 26.18
N GLU A 7 -20.26 18.60 27.07
CA GLU A 7 -19.11 18.30 27.97
C GLU A 7 -18.17 17.18 27.50
N TRP A 8 -18.43 16.57 26.34
CA TRP A 8 -17.47 15.63 25.74
C TRP A 8 -16.56 16.43 24.80
N GLY A 9 -15.29 16.57 25.16
CA GLY A 9 -14.28 17.22 24.32
C GLY A 9 -14.19 16.63 22.91
N VAL A 10 -13.43 17.27 22.02
CA VAL A 10 -13.23 16.83 20.63
C VAL A 10 -12.94 15.31 20.59
N PRO A 11 -13.69 14.51 19.81
CA PRO A 11 -13.52 13.07 19.79
C PRO A 11 -12.08 12.68 19.46
N GLU A 12 -11.55 11.66 20.14
CA GLU A 12 -10.23 11.13 19.80
C GLU A 12 -10.28 10.42 18.45
N GLU A 13 -9.26 10.62 17.63
CA GLU A 13 -9.20 10.02 16.30
C GLU A 13 -8.24 8.82 16.26
N ILE A 14 -8.80 7.62 16.11
CA ILE A 14 -8.04 6.38 15.95
C ILE A 14 -7.72 6.20 14.46
N ARG A 15 -6.44 6.28 14.10
CA ARG A 15 -5.99 6.16 12.71
C ARG A 15 -5.21 4.88 12.50
N PHE A 16 -5.72 4.02 11.63
CA PHE A 16 -5.09 2.77 11.27
C PHE A 16 -4.13 2.97 10.09
N ALA A 17 -2.87 2.61 10.30
CA ALA A 17 -1.94 2.34 9.21
C ALA A 17 -1.90 0.82 8.99
N VAL A 18 -2.55 0.35 7.93
CA VAL A 18 -2.77 -1.08 7.67
C VAL A 18 -1.72 -1.59 6.69
N VAL A 19 -0.89 -2.53 7.14
CA VAL A 19 0.12 -3.20 6.32
C VAL A 19 -0.29 -4.66 6.11
N LEU A 20 -0.58 -5.01 4.86
CA LEU A 20 -1.11 -6.30 4.44
C LEU A 20 -0.01 -7.06 3.67
N ASN A 21 0.61 -8.04 4.32
CA ASN A 21 1.62 -8.88 3.69
C ASN A 21 0.96 -10.12 3.08
N GLY A 22 1.19 -10.37 1.80
CA GLY A 22 0.59 -11.52 1.12
C GLY A 22 1.09 -12.88 1.59
N GLY A 23 0.31 -13.92 1.23
CA GLY A 23 0.62 -15.32 1.51
C GLY A 23 -0.39 -16.25 0.84
N VAL A 24 0.07 -17.42 0.41
CA VAL A 24 -0.58 -18.23 -0.64
C VAL A 24 -1.84 -18.99 -0.26
N SER A 25 -2.25 -18.94 1.01
CA SER A 25 -3.48 -19.59 1.46
C SER A 25 -4.39 -18.70 2.30
N LEU A 26 -4.08 -17.40 2.44
CA LEU A 26 -4.73 -16.53 3.44
C LEU A 26 -5.33 -15.25 2.84
N ALA A 27 -5.48 -15.17 1.51
CA ALA A 27 -6.15 -14.06 0.84
C ALA A 27 -7.61 -13.87 1.31
N VAL A 28 -8.35 -14.97 1.54
CA VAL A 28 -9.71 -14.96 2.11
C VAL A 28 -9.70 -14.41 3.54
N TRP A 29 -8.72 -14.84 4.35
CA TRP A 29 -8.57 -14.37 5.72
C TRP A 29 -8.26 -12.86 5.78
N MET A 30 -7.36 -12.38 4.91
CA MET A 30 -7.09 -10.94 4.76
C MET A 30 -8.34 -10.16 4.35
N GLY A 31 -9.16 -10.71 3.45
CA GLY A 31 -10.45 -10.12 3.10
C GLY A 31 -11.39 -9.99 4.31
N GLY A 32 -11.39 -10.98 5.20
CA GLY A 32 -12.10 -10.90 6.48
C GLY A 32 -11.56 -9.80 7.40
N VAL A 33 -10.23 -9.70 7.55
CA VAL A 33 -9.58 -8.65 8.35
C VAL A 33 -9.94 -7.26 7.81
N VAL A 34 -9.77 -7.06 6.51
CA VAL A 34 -10.07 -5.78 5.83
C VAL A 34 -11.55 -5.42 5.97
N ARG A 35 -12.46 -6.39 5.90
CA ARG A 35 -13.89 -6.17 6.16
C ARG A 35 -14.16 -5.70 7.59
N GLU A 36 -13.54 -6.29 8.60
CA GLU A 36 -13.74 -5.85 9.99
C GLU A 36 -13.11 -4.46 10.25
N ILE A 37 -11.97 -4.15 9.60
CA ILE A 37 -11.40 -2.79 9.60
C ILE A 37 -12.40 -1.79 8.99
N ASP A 38 -12.94 -2.08 7.82
CA ASP A 38 -13.94 -1.21 7.18
C ASP A 38 -15.17 -1.00 8.09
N ARG A 39 -15.66 -2.07 8.73
CA ARG A 39 -16.78 -1.98 9.69
C ARG A 39 -16.48 -1.11 10.90
N VAL A 40 -15.28 -1.19 11.50
CA VAL A 40 -14.94 -0.31 12.63
C VAL A 40 -14.83 1.15 12.17
N THR A 41 -14.22 1.43 11.02
CA THR A 41 -14.11 2.80 10.49
C THR A 41 -15.46 3.44 10.14
N ARG A 42 -16.44 2.61 9.79
CA ARG A 42 -17.82 3.04 9.49
C ARG A 42 -18.76 2.98 10.69
N GLY A 43 -18.28 2.57 11.87
CA GLY A 43 -19.11 2.39 13.06
C GLY A 43 -20.22 1.33 12.91
N LEU A 44 -20.01 0.30 12.08
CA LEU A 44 -21.03 -0.72 11.79
C LEU A 44 -21.08 -1.82 12.87
N GLY A 45 -22.29 -2.23 13.24
CA GLY A 45 -22.50 -3.32 14.20
C GLY A 45 -22.01 -2.94 15.61
N PRO A 46 -21.29 -3.82 16.33
CA PRO A 46 -20.87 -3.55 17.71
C PRO A 46 -19.86 -2.38 17.81
N TYR A 47 -19.15 -2.07 16.72
CA TYR A 47 -18.12 -1.04 16.72
C TYR A 47 -18.67 0.37 16.90
N GLY A 48 -19.83 0.69 16.33
CA GLY A 48 -20.44 2.02 16.50
C GLY A 48 -20.70 2.34 17.97
N ARG A 49 -21.26 1.37 18.70
CA ARG A 49 -21.49 1.54 20.14
C ARG A 49 -20.21 1.68 20.94
N LEU A 50 -19.16 0.93 20.57
CA LEU A 50 -17.86 1.04 21.24
C LEU A 50 -17.22 2.40 21.00
N LEU A 51 -17.23 2.89 19.76
CA LEU A 51 -16.70 4.20 19.39
C LEU A 51 -17.44 5.34 20.11
N GLU A 52 -18.77 5.25 20.21
CA GLU A 52 -19.57 6.18 21.02
C GLU A 52 -19.16 6.16 22.49
N LEU A 53 -19.00 4.97 23.09
CA LEU A 53 -18.67 4.82 24.52
C LEU A 53 -17.29 5.40 24.87
N VAL A 54 -16.34 5.39 23.92
CA VAL A 54 -15.00 5.96 24.12
C VAL A 54 -14.85 7.37 23.53
N ASN A 55 -15.93 7.96 23.01
CA ASN A 55 -15.91 9.24 22.29
C ASN A 55 -14.80 9.30 21.23
N ALA A 56 -14.73 8.28 20.37
CA ALA A 56 -13.71 8.17 19.33
C ALA A 56 -14.33 8.02 17.94
N LYS A 57 -13.56 8.44 16.92
CA LYS A 57 -13.79 8.10 15.52
C LYS A 57 -12.64 7.24 15.02
N ALA A 58 -12.86 6.44 13.98
CA ALA A 58 -11.83 5.58 13.41
C ALA A 58 -11.75 5.72 11.89
N ARG A 59 -10.54 5.69 11.34
CA ARG A 59 -10.31 5.62 9.88
C ARG A 59 -9.06 4.83 9.54
N ALA A 60 -9.00 4.29 8.33
CA ALA A 60 -7.78 3.72 7.76
C ALA A 60 -7.24 4.68 6.69
N ASP A 61 -6.13 5.36 6.97
CA ASP A 61 -5.59 6.41 6.10
C ASP A 61 -4.33 5.97 5.36
N VAL A 62 -3.46 5.17 5.98
CA VAL A 62 -2.30 4.59 5.31
C VAL A 62 -2.56 3.11 5.09
N ILE A 63 -2.55 2.68 3.83
CA ILE A 63 -2.80 1.28 3.47
C ILE A 63 -1.66 0.82 2.57
N ALA A 64 -0.91 -0.18 3.01
CA ALA A 64 0.20 -0.72 2.25
C ALA A 64 0.03 -2.23 2.06
N GLY A 65 0.24 -2.73 0.84
CA GLY A 65 -0.02 -4.13 0.54
C GLY A 65 0.96 -4.76 -0.45
N THR A 66 1.28 -6.03 -0.20
CA THR A 66 2.08 -6.88 -1.08
C THR A 66 1.29 -8.13 -1.45
N SER A 67 1.31 -8.54 -2.72
CA SER A 67 0.62 -9.73 -3.23
C SER A 67 -0.88 -9.72 -2.90
N ALA A 68 -1.43 -10.80 -2.33
CA ALA A 68 -2.84 -10.82 -1.90
C ALA A 68 -3.22 -9.65 -0.96
N GLY A 69 -2.25 -9.11 -0.22
CA GLY A 69 -2.44 -7.94 0.62
C GLY A 69 -2.67 -6.65 -0.18
N GLY A 70 -2.03 -6.48 -1.34
CA GLY A 70 -2.27 -5.31 -2.20
C GLY A 70 -3.65 -5.32 -2.86
N ILE A 71 -4.18 -6.51 -3.16
CA ILE A 71 -5.57 -6.68 -3.65
C ILE A 71 -6.57 -6.23 -2.57
N ASN A 72 -6.43 -6.74 -1.35
CA ASN A 72 -7.31 -6.38 -0.24
C ASN A 72 -7.10 -4.92 0.22
N GLY A 73 -5.87 -4.40 0.12
CA GLY A 73 -5.55 -3.00 0.41
C GLY A 73 -6.24 -2.04 -0.56
N ALA A 74 -6.27 -2.35 -1.86
CA ALA A 74 -7.03 -1.58 -2.85
C ALA A 74 -8.53 -1.56 -2.53
N ALA A 75 -9.08 -2.70 -2.11
CA ALA A 75 -10.48 -2.77 -1.72
C ALA A 75 -10.79 -1.95 -0.46
N LEU A 76 -9.91 -2.02 0.57
CA LEU A 76 -10.04 -1.18 1.76
C LEU A 76 -9.98 0.30 1.42
N ALA A 77 -9.03 0.72 0.57
CA ALA A 77 -8.87 2.12 0.18
C ALA A 77 -10.13 2.65 -0.54
N LEU A 78 -10.72 1.86 -1.44
CA LEU A 78 -12.02 2.18 -2.04
C LEU A 78 -13.14 2.23 -0.99
N GLY A 79 -13.13 1.32 -0.01
CA GLY A 79 -14.02 1.34 1.15
C GLY A 79 -13.94 2.63 1.96
N GLN A 80 -12.75 3.19 2.13
CA GLN A 80 -12.56 4.45 2.85
C GLN A 80 -12.95 5.68 2.01
N ALA A 81 -12.82 5.60 0.68
CA ALA A 81 -13.13 6.70 -0.24
C ALA A 81 -14.62 6.77 -0.64
N ASN A 82 -15.33 5.64 -0.64
CA ASN A 82 -16.70 5.51 -1.12
C ASN A 82 -17.62 4.89 -0.04
N THR A 83 -18.57 5.65 0.48
CA THR A 83 -19.54 5.19 1.50
C THR A 83 -20.41 4.04 0.98
N CYS A 84 -20.54 3.87 -0.34
CA CYS A 84 -21.33 2.80 -0.95
C CYS A 84 -20.54 1.52 -1.26
N ALA A 85 -19.21 1.52 -1.10
CA ALA A 85 -18.40 0.35 -1.39
C ALA A 85 -18.65 -0.80 -0.38
N ASP A 86 -18.96 -2.00 -0.89
CA ASP A 86 -19.04 -3.22 -0.08
C ASP A 86 -17.73 -4.02 -0.19
N VAL A 87 -16.83 -3.80 0.77
CA VAL A 87 -15.54 -4.50 0.84
C VAL A 87 -15.71 -6.01 1.07
N GLY A 88 -16.88 -6.46 1.54
CA GLY A 88 -17.22 -7.88 1.69
C GLY A 88 -17.17 -8.67 0.37
N LEU A 89 -17.32 -7.99 -0.77
CA LEU A 89 -17.23 -8.57 -2.11
C LEU A 89 -15.90 -9.29 -2.36
N MET A 90 -14.82 -8.87 -1.70
CA MET A 90 -13.51 -9.51 -1.86
C MET A 90 -13.52 -10.96 -1.38
N ARG A 91 -14.28 -11.28 -0.33
CA ARG A 91 -14.46 -12.66 0.12
C ARG A 91 -15.07 -13.51 -0.99
N ASP A 92 -16.11 -13.00 -1.64
CA ASP A 92 -16.86 -13.72 -2.66
C ASP A 92 -16.01 -13.90 -3.93
N LEU A 93 -15.23 -12.87 -4.30
CA LEU A 93 -14.21 -12.98 -5.35
C LEU A 93 -13.24 -14.13 -5.07
N TRP A 94 -12.70 -14.22 -3.85
CA TRP A 94 -11.76 -15.29 -3.50
C TRP A 94 -12.44 -16.67 -3.38
N ALA A 95 -13.68 -16.73 -2.88
CA ALA A 95 -14.42 -17.99 -2.74
C ALA A 95 -14.84 -18.57 -4.10
N GLU A 96 -15.27 -17.73 -5.03
CA GLU A 96 -15.77 -18.16 -6.34
C GLU A 96 -14.67 -18.26 -7.40
N GLN A 97 -13.71 -17.32 -7.39
CA GLN A 97 -12.66 -17.21 -8.41
C GLN A 97 -11.32 -17.80 -7.96
N GLY A 98 -11.11 -18.01 -6.66
CA GLY A 98 -9.94 -18.68 -6.10
C GLY A 98 -9.93 -20.20 -6.32
N ARG A 99 -10.90 -20.74 -7.05
CA ARG A 99 -10.82 -22.10 -7.59
C ARG A 99 -9.67 -22.17 -8.59
N MET A 100 -8.53 -22.71 -8.16
CA MET A 100 -7.32 -22.93 -8.96
C MET A 100 -7.65 -23.54 -10.34
N ASP A 101 -8.65 -24.43 -10.43
CA ASP A 101 -9.12 -25.05 -11.68
C ASP A 101 -9.44 -24.04 -12.81
N SER A 102 -10.02 -22.88 -12.48
CA SER A 102 -10.40 -21.85 -13.46
C SER A 102 -9.24 -20.93 -13.84
N LEU A 103 -8.24 -20.83 -12.96
CA LEU A 103 -7.04 -20.02 -13.16
C LEU A 103 -5.96 -20.77 -13.94
N LEU A 104 -5.93 -22.11 -13.87
CA LEU A 104 -4.94 -22.93 -14.55
C LEU A 104 -5.01 -22.79 -16.08
N GLN A 105 -3.85 -22.66 -16.70
CA GLN A 105 -3.69 -22.80 -18.14
C GLN A 105 -4.10 -24.22 -18.56
N ARG A 106 -4.65 -24.37 -19.78
CA ARG A 106 -4.90 -25.70 -20.32
C ARG A 106 -3.55 -26.35 -20.66
N PRO A 107 -3.17 -27.48 -20.03
CA PRO A 107 -1.79 -28.00 -20.03
C PRO A 107 -1.24 -28.47 -21.38
N PHE A 108 -2.02 -28.41 -22.46
CA PHE A 108 -1.67 -28.99 -23.77
C PHE A 108 -1.69 -28.01 -24.94
N LYS A 109 -1.52 -26.70 -24.69
CA LYS A 109 -1.41 -25.70 -25.78
C LYS A 109 -0.11 -24.89 -25.66
N GLY A 110 0.92 -25.31 -26.42
CA GLY A 110 2.18 -24.57 -26.60
C GLY A 110 3.16 -24.67 -25.42
N SER A 111 4.10 -23.71 -25.37
CA SER A 111 5.06 -23.51 -24.27
C SER A 111 4.61 -22.29 -23.44
N PRO A 112 3.68 -22.47 -22.47
CA PRO A 112 3.09 -21.34 -21.77
C PRO A 112 4.13 -20.62 -20.91
N ALA A 113 4.08 -19.28 -20.90
CA ALA A 113 4.99 -18.44 -20.11
C ALA A 113 4.68 -18.48 -18.59
N SER A 114 3.55 -19.09 -18.19
CA SER A 114 3.03 -19.18 -16.82
C SER A 114 2.10 -20.37 -16.65
N LEU A 115 1.84 -20.78 -15.40
CA LEU A 115 0.89 -21.85 -15.07
C LEU A 115 -0.56 -21.38 -14.97
N LEU A 116 -0.78 -20.12 -14.61
CA LEU A 116 -2.07 -19.49 -14.38
C LEU A 116 -2.32 -18.37 -15.40
N ARG A 117 -3.59 -18.10 -15.70
CA ARG A 117 -4.05 -17.07 -16.64
C ARG A 117 -4.16 -15.73 -15.94
N GLY A 118 -3.04 -15.01 -15.83
CA GLY A 118 -2.99 -13.73 -15.13
C GLY A 118 -3.72 -12.62 -15.86
N ASP A 119 -3.27 -12.29 -17.06
CA ASP A 119 -3.75 -11.14 -17.84
C ASP A 119 -5.06 -11.48 -18.56
N ASP A 120 -5.22 -12.71 -19.03
CA ASP A 120 -6.41 -13.17 -19.78
C ASP A 120 -7.62 -13.52 -18.92
N TYR A 121 -7.44 -13.70 -17.61
CA TYR A 121 -8.52 -14.11 -16.70
C TYR A 121 -8.51 -13.33 -15.40
N PHE A 122 -7.41 -13.37 -14.65
CA PHE A 122 -7.36 -12.77 -13.32
C PHE A 122 -7.50 -11.24 -13.34
N LEU A 123 -6.82 -10.55 -14.25
CA LEU A 123 -6.89 -9.10 -14.42
C LEU A 123 -8.31 -8.59 -14.75
N PRO A 124 -9.06 -9.17 -15.72
CA PRO A 124 -10.46 -8.86 -15.92
C PRO A 124 -11.31 -9.01 -14.65
N LYS A 125 -11.13 -10.09 -13.89
CA LYS A 125 -11.87 -10.32 -12.64
C LYS A 125 -11.56 -9.28 -11.56
N LEU A 126 -10.29 -8.90 -11.42
CA LEU A 126 -9.89 -7.81 -10.52
C LEU A 126 -10.53 -6.49 -10.95
N ASN A 127 -10.53 -6.17 -12.24
CA ASN A 127 -11.17 -4.96 -12.77
C ASN A 127 -12.69 -4.95 -12.53
N ASP A 128 -13.37 -6.08 -12.68
CA ASP A 128 -14.80 -6.20 -12.36
C ASP A 128 -15.08 -6.00 -10.87
N ALA A 129 -14.22 -6.53 -9.99
CA ALA A 129 -14.34 -6.33 -8.55
C ALA A 129 -14.14 -4.85 -8.16
N MET A 130 -13.08 -4.21 -8.68
CA MET A 130 -12.83 -2.78 -8.43
C MET A 130 -13.96 -1.91 -8.99
N ARG A 131 -14.57 -2.28 -10.13
CA ARG A 131 -15.73 -1.57 -10.69
C ARG A 131 -16.94 -1.63 -9.79
N GLN A 132 -17.19 -2.78 -9.16
CA GLN A 132 -18.30 -2.95 -8.22
C GLN A 132 -18.07 -2.13 -6.94
N LEU A 133 -16.84 -2.08 -6.44
CA LEU A 133 -16.49 -1.23 -5.29
C LEU A 133 -16.62 0.29 -5.59
N CYS A 134 -16.49 0.69 -6.85
CA CYS A 134 -16.69 2.09 -7.26
C CYS A 134 -18.15 2.46 -7.59
N LYS A 135 -19.11 1.51 -7.62
CA LYS A 135 -20.48 1.77 -8.11
C LYS A 135 -21.56 1.21 -7.17
N PRO A 136 -22.49 2.05 -6.66
CA PRO A 136 -22.56 3.51 -6.83
C PRO A 136 -21.39 4.22 -6.12
N TRP A 137 -21.13 5.46 -6.54
CA TRP A 137 -20.10 6.30 -5.92
C TRP A 137 -20.76 7.38 -5.07
N ASP A 138 -20.47 7.37 -3.78
CA ASP A 138 -20.82 8.42 -2.82
C ASP A 138 -19.57 8.73 -2.00
N ALA A 139 -18.96 9.87 -2.27
CA ALA A 139 -17.62 10.21 -1.79
C ALA A 139 -17.66 10.53 -0.29
N THR A 140 -16.73 9.94 0.48
CA THR A 140 -16.39 10.52 1.79
C THR A 140 -15.63 11.83 1.60
N ASP A 141 -15.67 12.72 2.59
CA ASP A 141 -14.93 13.98 2.58
C ASP A 141 -13.41 13.70 2.61
N SER A 142 -12.68 14.21 1.62
CA SER A 142 -11.22 14.03 1.48
C SER A 142 -10.42 14.72 2.57
N ALA A 143 -10.94 15.80 3.16
CA ALA A 143 -10.29 16.46 4.30
C ALA A 143 -10.39 15.61 5.58
N GLU A 144 -11.52 14.95 5.78
CA GLU A 144 -11.73 14.05 6.92
C GLU A 144 -11.08 12.66 6.69
N HIS A 145 -10.98 12.23 5.43
CA HIS A 145 -10.50 10.90 5.03
C HIS A 145 -9.38 11.00 3.97
N PRO A 146 -8.20 11.55 4.32
CA PRO A 146 -7.03 11.42 3.48
C PRO A 146 -6.60 9.95 3.42
N ILE A 147 -6.16 9.49 2.26
CA ILE A 147 -5.79 8.10 2.00
C ILE A 147 -4.49 8.06 1.21
N GLU A 148 -3.55 7.23 1.62
CA GLU A 148 -2.39 6.85 0.81
C GLU A 148 -2.35 5.33 0.73
N LEU A 149 -2.67 4.81 -0.45
CA LEU A 149 -2.58 3.39 -0.80
C LEU A 149 -1.25 3.13 -1.51
N ILE A 150 -0.47 2.18 -1.00
CA ILE A 150 0.81 1.76 -1.57
C ILE A 150 0.74 0.26 -1.88
N ILE A 151 0.95 -0.11 -3.14
CA ILE A 151 0.98 -1.50 -3.59
C ILE A 151 2.35 -1.81 -4.15
N THR A 152 3.05 -2.80 -3.59
CA THR A 152 4.42 -3.14 -4.04
C THR A 152 4.45 -3.98 -5.30
N THR A 153 5.55 -3.91 -6.03
CA THR A 153 5.82 -4.80 -7.17
C THR A 153 7.33 -4.91 -7.39
N THR A 154 7.74 -5.92 -8.15
CA THR A 154 9.14 -6.10 -8.56
C THR A 154 9.25 -5.89 -10.07
N LEU A 155 10.13 -4.98 -10.49
CA LEU A 155 10.42 -4.69 -11.90
C LEU A 155 11.41 -5.73 -12.44
N LEU A 156 11.08 -6.35 -13.58
CA LEU A 156 12.03 -7.25 -14.25
C LEU A 156 13.24 -6.48 -14.79
N ASN A 157 12.96 -5.33 -15.40
CA ASN A 157 13.98 -4.36 -15.79
C ASN A 157 13.94 -3.18 -14.82
N GLY A 158 14.95 -3.08 -13.96
CA GLY A 158 15.02 -2.04 -12.95
C GLY A 158 14.95 -0.62 -13.52
N ALA A 159 14.61 0.32 -12.66
CA ALA A 159 14.69 1.74 -12.95
C ALA A 159 16.05 2.27 -12.49
N ARG A 160 16.75 2.96 -13.39
CA ARG A 160 18.02 3.60 -13.05
C ARG A 160 17.73 4.81 -12.14
N THR A 161 18.25 4.79 -10.93
CA THR A 161 18.32 5.96 -10.04
C THR A 161 19.77 6.42 -9.90
N VAL A 162 19.97 7.67 -9.54
CA VAL A 162 21.31 8.22 -9.24
C VAL A 162 21.19 8.95 -7.92
N THR A 163 21.94 8.48 -6.92
CA THR A 163 22.15 9.24 -5.68
C THR A 163 23.48 9.97 -5.76
N VAL A 164 23.64 11.02 -4.96
CA VAL A 164 24.88 11.78 -4.87
C VAL A 164 25.36 11.67 -3.43
N ASP A 165 26.61 11.26 -3.24
CA ASP A 165 27.19 11.20 -1.90
C ASP A 165 27.60 12.60 -1.39
N SER A 166 28.09 12.67 -0.15
CA SER A 166 28.53 13.94 0.45
C SER A 166 29.71 14.61 -0.26
N LEU A 167 30.42 13.88 -1.14
CA LEU A 167 31.54 14.37 -1.92
C LEU A 167 31.12 14.77 -3.36
N GLY A 168 29.83 14.67 -3.69
CA GLY A 168 29.32 14.99 -5.03
C GLY A 168 29.47 13.84 -6.04
N GLN A 169 29.92 12.65 -5.62
CA GLN A 169 30.05 11.50 -6.51
C GLN A 169 28.67 10.92 -6.83
N GLN A 170 28.38 10.77 -8.12
CA GLN A 170 27.17 10.10 -8.58
C GLN A 170 27.29 8.58 -8.40
N LEU A 171 26.28 8.00 -7.76
CA LEU A 171 26.14 6.58 -7.51
C LEU A 171 24.92 6.05 -8.29
N PRO A 172 25.09 5.68 -9.57
CA PRO A 172 24.01 5.09 -10.35
C PRO A 172 23.67 3.69 -9.82
N GLN A 173 22.39 3.43 -9.60
CA GLN A 173 21.87 2.16 -9.11
C GLN A 173 20.68 1.70 -9.95
N MET A 174 20.56 0.39 -10.14
CA MET A 174 19.37 -0.22 -10.75
C MET A 174 18.42 -0.68 -9.66
N VAL A 175 17.30 0.01 -9.52
CA VAL A 175 16.28 -0.30 -8.52
C VAL A 175 15.21 -1.18 -9.14
N HIS A 176 15.12 -2.42 -8.65
CA HIS A 176 14.08 -3.37 -9.06
C HIS A 176 12.83 -3.31 -8.18
N GLN A 177 12.90 -2.67 -7.02
CA GLN A 177 11.73 -2.42 -6.17
C GLN A 177 10.86 -1.32 -6.78
N GLY A 178 9.60 -1.64 -7.03
CA GLY A 178 8.60 -0.69 -7.50
C GLY A 178 7.41 -0.62 -6.54
N HIS A 179 6.66 0.46 -6.62
CA HIS A 179 5.36 0.55 -5.98
C HIS A 179 4.40 1.40 -6.81
N PHE A 180 3.11 1.11 -6.66
CA PHE A 180 2.00 1.93 -7.11
C PHE A 180 1.48 2.73 -5.93
N THR A 181 1.29 4.03 -6.10
CA THR A 181 0.75 4.92 -5.08
C THR A 181 -0.53 5.56 -5.60
N PHE A 182 -1.61 5.47 -4.82
CA PHE A 182 -2.87 6.18 -5.05
C PHE A 182 -3.13 7.05 -3.82
N ARG A 183 -3.39 8.34 -4.03
CA ARG A 183 -3.52 9.32 -2.96
C ARG A 183 -4.84 10.05 -3.01
N ARG A 184 -5.27 10.43 -1.82
CA ARG A 184 -6.37 11.32 -1.58
C ARG A 184 -5.97 12.27 -0.47
N ASP A 185 -5.90 13.55 -0.77
CA ASP A 185 -5.58 14.59 0.20
C ASP A 185 -6.19 15.94 -0.23
N ASP A 186 -6.36 16.81 0.76
CA ASP A 186 -6.74 18.20 0.56
C ASP A 186 -5.45 19.04 0.56
N GLU A 187 -4.85 19.25 -0.62
CA GLU A 187 -3.72 20.16 -0.74
C GLU A 187 -4.23 21.62 -0.75
N ALA A 188 -3.43 22.54 -0.22
CA ALA A 188 -3.72 23.99 -0.22
C ALA A 188 -3.94 24.60 -1.62
N VAL A 189 -3.74 23.83 -2.70
CA VAL A 189 -3.85 24.22 -4.11
C VAL A 189 -5.03 23.50 -4.81
N GLY A 190 -5.74 22.60 -4.12
CA GLY A 190 -6.92 21.87 -4.61
C GLY A 190 -6.98 20.43 -4.09
N VAL A 191 -8.20 19.87 -4.04
CA VAL A 191 -8.42 18.47 -3.66
C VAL A 191 -7.80 17.53 -4.70
N HIS A 192 -6.88 16.66 -4.27
CA HIS A 192 -6.36 15.56 -5.07
C HIS A 192 -7.04 14.27 -4.63
N ASP A 193 -7.68 13.56 -5.56
CA ASP A 193 -8.40 12.32 -5.26
C ASP A 193 -8.19 11.30 -6.38
N ASP A 194 -7.25 10.37 -6.18
CA ASP A 194 -6.94 9.30 -7.12
C ASP A 194 -8.04 8.22 -7.21
N PHE A 195 -9.01 8.21 -6.29
CA PHE A 195 -10.07 7.21 -6.21
C PHE A 195 -11.37 7.68 -6.86
N ALA A 196 -11.63 8.98 -6.86
CA ALA A 196 -12.84 9.55 -7.43
C ALA A 196 -13.00 9.21 -8.94
N PRO A 197 -14.19 8.76 -9.37
CA PRO A 197 -14.50 8.63 -10.78
C PRO A 197 -14.50 10.01 -11.44
N GLY A 198 -14.00 10.08 -12.67
CA GLY A 198 -13.95 11.35 -13.41
C GLY A 198 -13.74 11.15 -14.90
N PRO A 199 -14.00 12.17 -15.73
CA PRO A 199 -13.79 12.10 -17.17
C PRO A 199 -12.34 11.71 -17.50
N GLY A 200 -12.18 10.74 -18.40
CA GLY A 200 -10.85 10.25 -18.80
C GLY A 200 -10.14 9.40 -17.75
N ARG A 201 -10.79 9.10 -16.62
CA ARG A 201 -10.23 8.28 -15.52
C ARG A 201 -10.89 6.91 -15.44
N ASN A 202 -10.05 5.87 -15.41
CA ASN A 202 -10.47 4.50 -15.19
C ASN A 202 -9.75 3.94 -13.94
N VAL A 203 -10.12 4.48 -12.79
CA VAL A 203 -9.60 4.08 -11.47
C VAL A 203 -9.69 2.57 -11.24
N PRO A 204 -10.81 1.88 -11.56
CA PRO A 204 -10.89 0.43 -11.41
C PRO A 204 -9.82 -0.32 -12.21
N ALA A 205 -9.54 0.11 -13.44
CA ALA A 205 -8.51 -0.51 -14.27
C ALA A 205 -7.10 -0.27 -13.72
N ALA A 206 -6.82 0.94 -13.22
CA ALA A 206 -5.53 1.26 -12.61
C ALA A 206 -5.27 0.44 -11.33
N LEU A 207 -6.26 0.37 -10.44
CA LEU A 207 -6.17 -0.46 -9.23
C LEU A 207 -6.07 -1.95 -9.56
N ALA A 208 -6.82 -2.43 -10.55
CA ALA A 208 -6.74 -3.83 -10.99
C ALA A 208 -5.37 -4.20 -11.58
N MET A 209 -4.74 -3.29 -12.34
CA MET A 209 -3.38 -3.46 -12.84
C MET A 209 -2.36 -3.54 -11.69
N ALA A 210 -2.43 -2.62 -10.72
CA ALA A 210 -1.56 -2.65 -9.54
C ALA A 210 -1.73 -3.96 -8.74
N ALA A 211 -2.99 -4.34 -8.50
CA ALA A 211 -3.40 -5.59 -7.85
C ALA A 211 -2.89 -6.84 -8.59
N ARG A 212 -2.98 -6.85 -9.93
CA ARG A 212 -2.49 -7.94 -10.77
C ARG A 212 -0.96 -8.06 -10.74
N CYS A 213 -0.24 -6.93 -10.77
CA CYS A 213 1.22 -6.91 -10.71
C CYS A 213 1.72 -7.44 -9.37
N THR A 214 1.16 -6.92 -8.27
CA THR A 214 1.62 -7.29 -6.92
C THR A 214 1.35 -8.75 -6.61
N ALA A 215 0.28 -9.36 -7.12
CA ALA A 215 -0.07 -10.76 -6.89
C ALA A 215 0.42 -11.71 -8.00
N GLY A 216 1.25 -11.22 -8.93
CA GLY A 216 1.76 -11.97 -10.08
C GLY A 216 3.02 -12.75 -9.76
N PHE A 217 2.93 -13.78 -8.93
CA PHE A 217 4.10 -14.60 -8.56
C PHE A 217 4.74 -15.23 -9.81
N PRO A 218 6.06 -15.08 -10.03
CA PRO A 218 6.73 -15.66 -11.20
C PRO A 218 6.50 -17.16 -11.33
N VAL A 219 6.48 -17.68 -12.55
CA VAL A 219 6.14 -19.09 -12.89
C VAL A 219 4.65 -19.39 -12.71
N ALA A 220 4.03 -18.99 -11.61
CA ALA A 220 2.58 -19.11 -11.43
C ALA A 220 1.83 -18.18 -12.40
N PHE A 221 2.20 -16.91 -12.46
CA PHE A 221 1.64 -15.92 -13.37
C PHE A 221 2.71 -15.34 -14.30
N GLU A 222 2.31 -14.92 -15.48
CA GLU A 222 3.16 -14.22 -16.42
C GLU A 222 3.46 -12.80 -15.91
N PRO A 223 4.61 -12.21 -16.28
CA PRO A 223 4.90 -10.82 -15.97
C PRO A 223 3.84 -9.87 -16.55
N CYS A 224 3.37 -8.93 -15.74
CA CYS A 224 2.37 -7.97 -16.16
C CYS A 224 3.04 -6.74 -16.77
N PHE A 225 2.67 -6.36 -18.00
CA PHE A 225 3.15 -5.13 -18.62
C PHE A 225 2.41 -3.91 -18.06
N VAL A 226 3.18 -2.95 -17.52
CA VAL A 226 2.70 -1.70 -16.94
C VAL A 226 3.07 -0.53 -17.84
N PRO A 227 2.10 0.10 -18.53
CA PRO A 227 2.35 1.30 -19.30
C PRO A 227 2.67 2.50 -18.37
N ALA A 228 3.74 3.22 -18.68
CA ALA A 228 4.15 4.45 -18.01
C ALA A 228 4.70 5.45 -19.05
N ARG A 229 3.83 5.82 -20.00
CA ARG A 229 4.17 6.55 -21.24
C ARG A 229 4.17 8.07 -21.05
N GLY A 230 3.39 8.60 -20.13
CA GLY A 230 3.26 10.02 -19.78
C GLY A 230 3.60 10.30 -18.32
N ARG A 231 3.81 11.58 -17.94
CA ARG A 231 3.94 11.97 -16.51
C ARG A 231 2.58 12.06 -15.82
N ALA A 232 1.57 12.56 -16.53
CA ALA A 232 0.21 12.70 -15.99
C ALA A 232 -0.59 11.39 -15.99
N GLY A 233 -0.18 10.37 -16.76
CA GLY A 233 -0.93 9.13 -16.97
C GLY A 233 -2.27 9.37 -17.68
N THR A 234 -2.48 8.83 -18.88
CA THR A 234 -3.80 8.83 -19.52
C THR A 234 -4.54 7.54 -19.16
N THR A 235 -5.60 7.65 -18.36
CA THR A 235 -6.31 6.47 -17.83
C THR A 235 -7.47 5.97 -18.72
N ALA A 236 -7.71 6.55 -19.90
CA ALA A 236 -8.60 5.96 -20.91
C ALA A 236 -8.45 6.58 -22.32
N PRO A 237 -8.79 5.81 -23.40
CA PRO A 237 -9.34 6.39 -24.63
C PRO A 237 -10.73 7.02 -24.34
N PRO A 238 -11.24 7.95 -25.16
CA PRO A 238 -12.49 8.68 -24.87
C PRO A 238 -13.72 7.77 -24.73
N GLY A 239 -14.39 7.80 -23.56
CA GLY A 239 -15.76 7.25 -23.34
C GLY A 239 -15.89 6.16 -22.26
N ASP A 240 -17.11 5.97 -21.74
CA ASP A 240 -17.49 4.97 -20.70
C ASP A 240 -17.41 3.49 -21.16
N ARG A 241 -16.78 3.21 -22.31
CA ARG A 241 -16.72 1.86 -22.84
C ARG A 241 -15.80 0.99 -21.98
N PRO A 242 -16.15 -0.29 -21.74
CA PRO A 242 -15.26 -1.24 -21.08
C PRO A 242 -13.90 -1.26 -21.78
N ILE A 243 -12.84 -0.99 -21.02
CA ILE A 243 -11.46 -1.17 -21.49
C ILE A 243 -11.16 -2.66 -21.45
N ASP A 244 -10.68 -3.17 -22.59
CA ASP A 244 -10.12 -4.52 -22.65
C ASP A 244 -8.70 -4.46 -22.10
N LEU A 245 -8.51 -5.01 -20.90
CA LEU A 245 -7.21 -5.04 -20.23
C LEU A 245 -6.34 -6.23 -20.65
N THR A 246 -6.90 -7.19 -21.39
CA THR A 246 -6.13 -8.34 -21.90
C THR A 246 -5.16 -7.89 -23.00
N ASP A 247 -5.51 -6.84 -23.73
CA ASP A 247 -4.66 -6.18 -24.72
C ASP A 247 -3.73 -5.14 -24.05
N PRO A 248 -2.40 -5.35 -24.02
CA PRO A 248 -1.47 -4.41 -23.40
C PRO A 248 -1.50 -2.99 -23.97
N ASP A 249 -1.86 -2.82 -25.25
CA ASP A 249 -1.88 -1.51 -25.90
C ASP A 249 -3.11 -0.68 -25.52
N ARG A 250 -4.15 -1.34 -25.00
CA ARG A 250 -5.39 -0.71 -24.53
C ARG A 250 -5.40 -0.40 -23.04
N ARG A 251 -4.38 -0.86 -22.29
CA ARG A 251 -4.24 -0.62 -20.85
C ARG A 251 -4.07 0.87 -20.55
N PRO A 252 -4.61 1.35 -19.41
CA PRO A 252 -4.38 2.73 -18.98
C PRO A 252 -2.89 2.98 -18.72
N ASP A 253 -2.46 4.21 -18.98
CA ASP A 253 -1.13 4.68 -18.62
C ASP A 253 -1.09 5.03 -17.12
N LEU A 254 -0.24 4.30 -16.39
CA LEU A 254 -0.10 4.40 -14.94
C LEU A 254 1.06 5.31 -14.53
N GLY A 255 1.60 6.12 -15.45
CA GLY A 255 2.76 6.99 -15.19
C GLY A 255 2.66 7.82 -13.90
N GLN A 256 1.49 8.33 -13.56
CA GLN A 256 1.28 9.10 -12.32
C GLN A 256 1.29 8.25 -11.04
N TYR A 257 1.01 6.96 -11.14
CA TYR A 257 0.88 6.05 -10.00
C TYR A 257 2.17 5.29 -9.69
N VAL A 258 3.12 5.20 -10.63
CA VAL A 258 4.28 4.32 -10.49
C VAL A 258 5.53 5.04 -9.98
N SER A 259 6.15 4.48 -8.94
CA SER A 259 7.32 5.08 -8.28
C SER A 259 8.55 5.23 -9.18
N TRP A 260 8.69 4.33 -10.16
CA TRP A 260 9.81 4.38 -11.11
C TRP A 260 9.62 5.39 -12.22
N ARG A 261 8.46 6.05 -12.32
CA ARG A 261 8.23 7.04 -13.37
C ARG A 261 9.26 8.15 -13.31
N THR A 262 9.59 8.60 -12.10
CA THR A 262 10.46 9.74 -11.78
C THR A 262 11.86 9.33 -11.34
N ALA A 263 12.20 8.03 -11.35
CA ALA A 263 13.52 7.56 -10.98
C ALA A 263 14.62 8.04 -11.95
N GLY A 264 15.77 8.44 -11.39
CA GLY A 264 16.93 8.97 -12.12
C GLY A 264 17.01 10.51 -12.16
N PRO A 265 18.10 11.09 -12.67
CA PRO A 265 18.24 12.54 -12.78
C PRO A 265 17.18 13.12 -13.72
N ALA A 266 16.63 14.29 -13.35
CA ALA A 266 15.51 14.92 -14.05
C ALA A 266 15.79 15.23 -15.54
N GLU A 267 17.07 15.41 -15.88
CA GLU A 267 17.57 15.81 -17.20
C GLU A 267 17.62 14.65 -18.22
N GLU A 268 17.54 13.38 -17.78
CA GLU A 268 17.66 12.20 -18.65
C GLU A 268 16.40 11.31 -18.65
N MET A 269 15.27 11.81 -18.18
CA MET A 269 14.10 10.96 -18.03
C MET A 269 13.47 10.62 -19.39
N PRO A 270 13.45 9.34 -19.81
CA PRO A 270 12.86 8.96 -21.08
C PRO A 270 11.36 9.23 -21.10
N PRO A 271 10.80 9.50 -22.30
CA PRO A 271 9.37 9.72 -22.46
C PRO A 271 8.57 8.51 -21.99
N ASP A 272 9.01 7.29 -22.32
CA ASP A 272 8.37 6.04 -21.90
C ASP A 272 9.21 5.32 -20.83
N ARG A 273 8.60 5.02 -19.69
CA ARG A 273 9.17 4.18 -18.62
C ARG A 273 8.33 2.95 -18.32
N SER A 274 7.59 2.44 -19.31
CA SER A 274 6.83 1.20 -19.19
C SER A 274 7.73 0.03 -18.79
N ARG A 275 7.21 -0.89 -17.98
CA ARG A 275 7.98 -2.03 -17.43
C ARG A 275 7.13 -3.29 -17.37
N TYR A 276 7.78 -4.44 -17.50
CA TYR A 276 7.23 -5.69 -17.00
C TYR A 276 7.48 -5.79 -15.50
N ALA A 277 6.43 -6.14 -14.76
CA ALA A 277 6.42 -6.21 -13.32
C ALA A 277 5.85 -7.57 -12.86
N VAL A 278 6.33 -8.04 -11.71
CA VAL A 278 5.93 -9.29 -11.06
C VAL A 278 5.67 -9.03 -9.56
N ASP A 279 5.34 -10.09 -8.81
CA ASP A 279 4.97 -10.00 -7.40
C ASP A 279 5.96 -9.17 -6.56
N GLY A 280 5.42 -8.31 -5.69
CA GLY A 280 6.20 -7.46 -4.80
C GLY A 280 6.94 -8.25 -3.71
N GLY A 281 6.48 -9.45 -3.39
CA GLY A 281 7.03 -10.36 -2.38
C GLY A 281 8.44 -10.88 -2.68
N LEU A 282 8.91 -10.78 -3.93
CA LEU A 282 10.26 -11.24 -4.32
C LEU A 282 11.38 -10.39 -3.73
N LEU A 283 11.23 -9.06 -3.73
CA LEU A 283 12.25 -8.12 -3.27
C LEU A 283 11.73 -7.11 -2.23
N ALA A 284 10.42 -7.02 -2.03
CA ALA A 284 9.73 -6.05 -1.17
C ALA A 284 8.62 -6.74 -0.35
N ASN A 285 9.02 -7.78 0.40
CA ASN A 285 8.08 -8.69 1.07
C ASN A 285 7.25 -8.02 2.19
N THR A 286 7.65 -6.83 2.65
CA THR A 286 6.91 -6.06 3.66
C THR A 286 6.95 -4.56 3.32
N PRO A 287 5.83 -3.90 2.97
CA PRO A 287 5.82 -2.48 2.66
C PRO A 287 5.76 -1.59 3.91
N THR A 288 6.41 -2.01 5.00
CA THR A 288 6.39 -1.29 6.28
C THR A 288 7.08 0.06 6.16
N GLN A 289 8.28 0.12 5.60
CA GLN A 289 8.97 1.40 5.44
C GLN A 289 8.13 2.40 4.63
N ALA A 290 7.49 1.94 3.55
CA ALA A 290 6.63 2.79 2.73
C ALA A 290 5.40 3.29 3.52
N ALA A 291 4.81 2.43 4.36
CA ALA A 291 3.74 2.83 5.28
C ALA A 291 4.23 3.84 6.33
N LEU A 292 5.41 3.64 6.92
CA LEU A 292 6.00 4.57 7.90
C LEU A 292 6.27 5.96 7.30
N ASP A 293 6.73 5.99 6.04
CA ASP A 293 6.95 7.24 5.31
C ASP A 293 5.62 7.94 5.00
N ALA A 294 4.57 7.19 4.62
CA ALA A 294 3.23 7.73 4.40
C ALA A 294 2.60 8.27 5.70
N ILE A 295 2.76 7.57 6.82
CA ILE A 295 2.32 8.03 8.14
C ILE A 295 2.91 9.41 8.46
N ALA A 296 4.18 9.63 8.14
CA ALA A 296 4.85 10.90 8.41
C ALA A 296 4.31 12.08 7.58
N ARG A 297 3.62 11.81 6.45
CA ARG A 297 2.99 12.81 5.58
C ARG A 297 1.53 13.09 5.93
N MET A 298 0.88 12.23 6.71
CA MET A 298 -0.55 12.38 7.01
C MET A 298 -0.83 13.63 7.86
N PRO A 299 -1.82 14.45 7.48
CA PRO A 299 -2.16 15.68 8.20
C PRO A 299 -2.76 15.36 9.57
N ALA A 300 -2.44 16.13 10.62
CA ALA A 300 -3.01 15.97 11.96
C ALA A 300 -3.54 17.30 12.48
N GLY A 301 -4.87 17.44 12.57
CA GLY A 301 -5.56 18.62 13.12
C GLY A 301 -5.90 18.48 14.61
N ASP A 302 -6.23 17.27 15.07
CA ASP A 302 -6.75 16.99 16.41
C ASP A 302 -5.92 15.94 17.17
N LEU A 303 -6.43 15.46 18.33
CA LEU A 303 -5.80 14.39 19.10
C LEU A 303 -5.91 13.06 18.33
N VAL A 304 -4.77 12.59 17.83
CA VAL A 304 -4.67 11.38 17.01
C VAL A 304 -3.99 10.25 17.77
N GLN A 305 -4.68 9.13 17.92
CA GLN A 305 -4.08 7.85 18.28
C GLN A 305 -3.82 7.04 17.01
N ARG A 306 -2.55 6.92 16.62
CA ARG A 306 -2.16 6.11 15.46
C ARG A 306 -1.82 4.68 15.87
N VAL A 307 -2.44 3.72 15.19
CA VAL A 307 -2.21 2.28 15.37
C VAL A 307 -1.74 1.69 14.05
N MET A 308 -0.55 1.11 14.03
CA MET A 308 -0.07 0.36 12.88
C MET A 308 -0.52 -1.10 13.01
N LEU A 309 -1.36 -1.55 12.07
CA LEU A 309 -1.89 -2.90 12.01
C LEU A 309 -1.09 -3.71 11.00
N LEU A 310 -0.37 -4.71 11.47
CA LEU A 310 0.41 -5.61 10.63
C LEU A 310 -0.32 -6.92 10.48
N VAL A 311 -0.84 -7.11 9.28
CA VAL A 311 -1.65 -8.25 8.92
C VAL A 311 -0.75 -9.22 8.19
N TYR A 312 -0.20 -10.16 8.95
CA TYR A 312 0.66 -11.21 8.43
C TYR A 312 0.00 -12.58 8.59
N PRO A 313 -0.06 -13.39 7.53
CA PRO A 313 -0.52 -14.77 7.60
C PRO A 313 0.53 -15.64 8.32
N HIS A 314 0.46 -15.77 9.64
CA HIS A 314 1.31 -16.72 10.36
C HIS A 314 0.76 -18.15 10.15
N ALA A 315 1.60 -19.07 9.68
CA ALA A 315 1.27 -20.50 9.70
C ALA A 315 1.14 -20.96 11.16
N PRO A 316 -0.04 -21.36 11.63
CA PRO A 316 -0.30 -21.52 13.05
C PRO A 316 -0.06 -22.96 13.50
N VAL A 317 1.07 -23.58 13.18
CA VAL A 317 1.38 -24.90 13.76
C VAL A 317 2.87 -25.20 13.70
N ASN A 318 3.48 -25.42 14.88
CA ASN A 318 4.74 -26.14 15.01
C ASN A 318 4.47 -27.59 14.61
N HIS A 319 4.51 -27.90 13.31
CA HIS A 319 4.59 -29.28 12.87
C HIS A 319 6.01 -29.81 13.15
N PRO A 320 6.16 -31.09 13.51
CA PRO A 320 7.47 -31.74 13.43
C PRO A 320 7.96 -31.54 12.00
N ASP A 321 9.16 -30.99 11.83
CA ASP A 321 9.85 -30.81 10.55
C ASP A 321 10.35 -32.21 10.10
N PRO A 322 9.60 -32.92 9.24
CA PRO A 322 10.00 -34.26 8.86
C PRO A 322 11.15 -34.14 7.84
N PRO A 323 12.18 -35.00 7.91
CA PRO A 323 13.22 -35.00 6.90
C PRO A 323 12.63 -35.36 5.54
N ASP A 324 13.09 -34.68 4.48
CA ASP A 324 12.81 -35.11 3.10
C ASP A 324 13.31 -36.55 2.89
N LEU A 325 12.45 -37.40 2.34
CA LEU A 325 12.79 -38.78 2.02
C LEU A 325 13.30 -38.86 0.59
N SER A 326 14.49 -39.44 0.39
CA SER A 326 15.14 -39.50 -0.93
C SER A 326 14.35 -40.27 -1.99
N ASP A 327 13.46 -41.16 -1.55
CA ASP A 327 12.57 -42.00 -2.35
C ASP A 327 11.18 -41.37 -2.58
N GLU A 328 10.89 -40.22 -1.98
CA GLU A 328 9.66 -39.45 -2.16
C GLU A 328 9.98 -38.03 -2.68
N PRO A 329 10.51 -37.88 -3.91
CA PRO A 329 10.77 -36.56 -4.45
C PRO A 329 9.46 -35.77 -4.59
N PRO A 330 9.46 -34.47 -4.25
CA PRO A 330 8.27 -33.64 -4.35
C PRO A 330 7.80 -33.58 -5.80
N THR A 331 6.48 -33.59 -5.99
CA THR A 331 5.92 -33.33 -7.32
C THR A 331 6.28 -31.92 -7.78
N VAL A 332 6.18 -31.62 -9.08
CA VAL A 332 6.42 -30.26 -9.60
C VAL A 332 5.53 -29.23 -8.88
N THR A 333 4.31 -29.63 -8.51
CA THR A 333 3.37 -28.79 -7.75
C THR A 333 3.80 -28.60 -6.29
N ASP A 334 4.27 -29.65 -5.62
CA ASP A 334 4.69 -29.56 -4.21
C ASP A 334 5.99 -28.79 -4.04
N ALA A 335 6.97 -29.03 -4.92
CA ALA A 335 8.23 -28.29 -4.95
C ALA A 335 7.99 -26.79 -5.17
N MET A 336 7.06 -26.45 -6.05
CA MET A 336 6.65 -25.06 -6.30
C MET A 336 5.97 -24.45 -5.07
N GLY A 337 5.02 -25.17 -4.46
CA GLY A 337 4.37 -24.76 -3.21
C GLY A 337 5.35 -24.54 -2.06
N GLY A 338 6.38 -25.39 -1.97
CA GLY A 338 7.48 -25.27 -1.01
C GLY A 338 8.35 -24.03 -1.23
N VAL A 339 8.79 -23.76 -2.46
CA VAL A 339 9.56 -22.55 -2.82
C VAL A 339 8.75 -21.28 -2.54
N LEU A 340 7.48 -21.31 -2.91
CA LEU A 340 6.51 -20.23 -2.69
C LEU A 340 6.33 -19.96 -1.18
N GLY A 341 6.13 -21.01 -0.37
CA GLY A 341 6.06 -20.91 1.08
C GLY A 341 7.37 -20.39 1.71
N ALA A 342 8.52 -20.82 1.21
CA ALA A 342 9.83 -20.41 1.71
C ALA A 342 10.13 -18.91 1.45
N LEU A 343 9.79 -18.39 0.27
CA LEU A 343 9.95 -16.96 -0.04
C LEU A 343 9.06 -16.08 0.86
N LEU A 344 7.86 -16.55 1.18
CA LEU A 344 6.89 -15.81 2.01
C LEU A 344 7.23 -15.86 3.51
N SER A 345 7.92 -16.91 4.00
CA SER A 345 8.30 -17.06 5.42
C SER A 345 9.53 -16.24 5.83
N GLN A 346 10.41 -15.91 4.87
CA GLN A 346 11.66 -15.18 5.13
C GLN A 346 11.48 -13.66 5.40
N GLY A 347 10.32 -13.07 5.13
CA GLY A 347 10.08 -11.61 5.24
C GLY A 347 9.86 -11.06 6.67
N SER A 348 9.91 -11.90 7.70
CA SER A 348 9.37 -11.61 9.04
C SER A 348 10.31 -10.91 10.04
N ARG A 349 11.64 -11.03 9.90
CA ARG A 349 12.59 -10.51 10.92
C ARG A 349 12.93 -9.02 10.78
N THR A 350 13.02 -8.48 9.57
CA THR A 350 13.50 -7.10 9.31
C THR A 350 12.50 -6.02 9.76
N PHE A 351 11.24 -6.39 9.94
CA PHE A 351 10.12 -5.49 10.22
C PHE A 351 10.12 -4.91 11.65
N VAL A 352 10.48 -5.71 12.65
CA VAL A 352 10.35 -5.32 14.08
C VAL A 352 11.31 -4.17 14.39
N ASP A 353 12.53 -4.25 13.87
CA ASP A 353 13.57 -3.22 14.06
C ASP A 353 13.16 -1.87 13.46
N GLU A 354 12.50 -1.85 12.30
CA GLU A 354 12.00 -0.62 11.66
C GLU A 354 10.93 0.07 12.51
N VAL A 355 9.98 -0.70 13.05
CA VAL A 355 8.92 -0.15 13.91
C VAL A 355 9.45 0.32 15.26
N GLU A 356 10.39 -0.41 15.85
CA GLU A 356 11.05 0.04 17.08
C GLU A 356 11.78 1.36 16.88
N LYS A 357 12.54 1.49 15.78
CA LYS A 357 13.22 2.73 15.41
C LYS A 357 12.23 3.88 15.19
N HIS A 358 11.11 3.65 14.51
CA HIS A 358 10.06 4.66 14.35
C HIS A 358 9.46 5.09 15.68
N ASN A 359 9.14 4.13 16.56
CA ASN A 359 8.58 4.40 17.88
C ASN A 359 9.53 5.22 18.76
N GLN A 360 10.84 4.90 18.72
CA GLN A 360 11.88 5.67 19.39
C GLN A 360 11.93 7.11 18.86
N ALA A 361 11.95 7.30 17.54
CA ALA A 361 11.94 8.62 16.93
C ALA A 361 10.66 9.43 17.29
N ALA A 362 9.50 8.79 17.30
CA ALA A 362 8.23 9.43 17.67
C ALA A 362 8.16 9.82 19.15
N ARG A 363 8.75 9.01 20.06
CA ARG A 363 8.87 9.35 21.48
C ARG A 363 9.83 10.51 21.70
N ALA A 364 10.97 10.53 21.01
CA ALA A 364 11.92 11.63 21.09
C ALA A 364 11.29 12.97 20.67
N ARG A 365 10.56 13.00 19.55
CA ARG A 365 9.83 14.20 19.09
C ARG A 365 8.79 14.70 20.09
N ARG A 366 8.09 13.78 20.77
CA ARG A 366 7.13 14.13 21.83
C ARG A 366 7.81 14.72 23.06
N GLY A 367 8.92 14.13 23.50
CA GLY A 367 9.74 14.66 24.59
C GLY A 367 10.20 16.10 24.30
N THR A 368 10.84 16.31 23.15
CA THR A 368 11.32 17.65 22.75
C THR A 368 10.19 18.68 22.64
N ARG A 369 9.01 18.29 22.14
CA ARG A 369 7.85 19.21 22.05
C ARG A 369 7.29 19.55 23.42
N LEU A 370 7.22 18.59 24.35
CA LEU A 370 6.78 18.83 25.72
C LEU A 370 7.77 19.69 26.48
N ASP A 371 9.08 19.52 26.28
CA ASP A 371 10.12 20.35 26.88
C ASP A 371 10.02 21.80 26.37
N ILE A 372 9.88 21.99 25.05
CA ILE A 372 9.68 23.33 24.44
C ILE A 372 8.36 23.96 24.92
N MET A 373 7.27 23.19 25.00
CA MET A 373 6.00 23.70 25.52
C MET A 373 6.10 24.06 27.00
N GLY A 374 6.80 23.27 27.82
CA GLY A 374 7.09 23.58 29.21
C GLY A 374 7.84 24.90 29.35
N GLU A 375 8.90 25.09 28.56
CA GLU A 375 9.67 26.35 28.53
C GLU A 375 8.84 27.56 28.06
N ILE A 376 7.88 27.38 27.15
CA ILE A 376 6.98 28.46 26.71
C ILE A 376 5.94 28.80 27.80
N THR A 377 5.45 27.80 28.53
CA THR A 377 4.38 27.98 29.54
C THR A 377 4.92 28.60 30.84
N ASP A 378 6.19 28.37 31.17
CA ASP A 378 6.88 28.96 32.34
C ASP A 378 7.46 30.37 32.08
N ARG A 379 7.25 30.97 30.90
CA ARG A 379 7.72 32.35 30.64
C ARG A 379 6.77 33.41 31.23
N PRO A 380 7.27 34.35 32.06
CA PRO A 380 6.49 35.51 32.47
C PRO A 380 6.19 36.41 31.25
N ALA A 381 5.03 37.08 31.27
CA ALA A 381 4.44 37.80 30.13
C ALA A 381 5.29 38.94 29.51
N ASP A 382 6.41 39.34 30.16
CA ASP A 382 7.32 40.40 29.72
C ASP A 382 8.62 39.89 29.05
N ALA A 383 8.74 38.60 28.77
CA ALA A 383 9.97 38.05 28.20
C ALA A 383 10.04 38.26 26.66
N GLY A 384 11.04 39.06 26.20
CA GLY A 384 11.28 39.41 24.79
C GLY A 384 11.45 38.22 23.82
N PRO A 385 11.57 38.47 22.49
CA PRO A 385 11.43 37.44 21.45
C PRO A 385 12.45 36.30 21.58
N LEU A 386 11.99 35.08 21.27
CA LEU A 386 12.76 33.82 21.29
C LEU A 386 14.00 33.93 20.38
N ARG A 387 15.20 33.84 20.97
CA ARG A 387 16.42 33.57 20.21
C ARG A 387 16.54 32.05 20.05
N LEU A 388 16.20 31.55 18.87
CA LEU A 388 16.56 30.19 18.46
C LEU A 388 18.09 30.07 18.48
N HIS A 389 18.63 29.32 19.44
CA HIS A 389 20.05 28.97 19.44
C HIS A 389 20.32 28.08 18.23
N ALA A 390 21.17 28.56 17.32
CA ALA A 390 21.64 27.79 16.17
C ALA A 390 22.34 26.51 16.66
N VAL A 391 22.01 25.39 16.02
CA VAL A 391 22.66 24.09 16.19
C VAL A 391 24.17 24.25 15.93
N PRO A 392 25.07 23.73 16.79
CA PRO A 392 26.51 23.85 16.55
C PRO A 392 26.91 23.06 15.30
N GLN A 393 27.61 23.69 14.36
CA GLN A 393 28.30 22.98 13.28
C GLN A 393 29.42 22.10 13.87
N PRO A 394 29.63 20.87 13.37
CA PRO A 394 30.73 20.02 13.83
C PRO A 394 32.08 20.59 13.38
N ALA A 395 33.00 20.71 14.32
CA ALA A 395 34.35 21.21 14.09
C ALA A 395 35.17 20.23 13.23
N HIS A 396 35.65 20.71 12.08
CA HIS A 396 36.71 20.05 11.31
C HIS A 396 38.02 20.09 12.12
N GLN A 397 38.48 18.93 12.60
CA GLN A 397 39.87 18.75 13.02
C GLN A 397 40.73 18.50 11.79
N ALA A 398 41.57 19.49 11.46
CA ALA A 398 42.68 19.34 10.54
C ALA A 398 43.79 18.52 11.23
N CYS A 399 44.12 17.36 10.68
CA CYS A 399 45.37 16.66 10.97
C CYS A 399 46.36 16.91 9.83
N GLY A 400 47.53 17.40 10.18
CA GLY A 400 48.75 17.28 9.39
C GLY A 400 49.95 17.72 10.24
N PRO A 401 51.18 17.45 9.78
CA PRO A 401 51.62 16.33 8.94
C PRO A 401 51.91 15.06 9.75
#